data_AF-A0A923VTX2-F1
#
_entry.id   AF-A0A923VTX2-F1
#
_cell.length_a   1.000
_cell.length_b   1.000
_cell.length_c   1.000
_cell.angle_alpha   90.00
_cell.angle_beta   90.00
_cell.angle_gamma   90.00
#
_symmetry.space_group_name_H-M   'P 1'
#
loop_
_entity.id
_entity.type
_entity.pdbx_description
1 polymer ?
#
loop_
_entity_poly.entity_id
_entity_poly.type
_entity_poly.pdbx_seq_one_letter_code
_entity_poly.pdbx_strand_id
1 'polypeptide(L)'
;MNSIFNSLFKNEIKLERNLQTEFDEILNNLVFPFFKELGFKKNGNGFNKKTVELIQVVNIQKSKWNDKSELQFTFNIGFFNAEIYSEFYKNEIPKFIREYDCQIRFRLGQIVQGKDYWYTLNKKIEKVNLEIEIYNHLKNNLKAILEKNTDLDSLKELILSNKNVESSTSSLHKITIFLKVGETEKATELLKMEYLKSLNPEDYVVKIINPNGTEITKTTKSEVNTEYIEILKNIARHSNITLN
;
A
#
# COMPACT_ATOMS: atom_id res chain seq x y z
N MET A 1 23.89 48.50 37.81
CA MET A 1 22.88 47.51 38.23
C MET A 1 21.95 47.12 37.06
N ASN A 2 22.49 46.88 35.85
CA ASN A 2 21.69 46.56 34.66
C ASN A 2 22.43 45.66 33.63
N SER A 3 23.38 44.85 34.10
CA SER A 3 24.13 43.91 33.24
C SER A 3 23.92 42.45 33.64
N ILE A 4 23.44 42.18 34.87
CA ILE A 4 23.23 40.82 35.37
C ILE A 4 21.83 40.28 35.01
N PHE A 5 20.84 41.17 34.80
CA PHE A 5 19.46 40.76 34.48
C PHE A 5 19.27 40.25 33.04
N ASN A 6 20.11 40.67 32.08
CA ASN A 6 20.03 40.23 30.69
C ASN A 6 20.75 38.89 30.41
N SER A 7 21.47 38.34 31.40
CA SER A 7 22.22 37.08 31.26
C SER A 7 21.39 35.84 31.65
N LEU A 8 20.21 36.00 32.25
CA LEU A 8 19.43 34.89 32.82
C LEU A 8 18.27 34.42 31.92
N PHE A 9 18.05 35.03 30.76
CA PHE A 9 16.99 34.65 29.81
C PHE A 9 17.50 34.23 28.42
N LYS A 10 18.78 33.89 28.29
CA LYS A 10 19.37 33.49 27.00
C LYS A 10 19.68 32.00 26.85
N ASN A 11 19.09 31.17 27.69
CA ASN A 11 19.08 29.72 27.53
C ASN A 11 17.68 29.19 27.88
N GLU A 12 16.68 29.54 27.07
CA GLU A 12 15.67 28.52 26.79
C GLU A 12 16.46 27.37 26.16
N ILE A 13 16.65 26.30 26.92
CA ILE A 13 17.09 25.02 26.38
C ILE A 13 15.98 24.62 25.41
N LYS A 14 16.13 25.02 24.16
CA LYS A 14 15.29 24.52 23.07
C LYS A 14 15.69 23.06 22.94
N LEU A 15 14.99 22.20 23.68
CA LEU A 15 15.21 20.76 23.68
C LEU A 15 15.27 20.35 22.20
N GLU A 16 16.43 19.87 21.77
CA GLU A 16 16.62 19.51 20.37
C GLU A 16 15.59 18.42 20.05
N ARG A 17 14.69 18.72 19.10
CA ARG A 17 13.60 17.81 18.71
C ARG A 17 14.20 16.48 18.29
N ASN A 18 13.81 15.41 18.96
CA ASN A 18 14.16 14.06 18.56
C ASN A 18 13.04 13.48 17.70
N LEU A 19 13.23 13.50 16.38
CA LEU A 19 12.21 13.06 15.42
C LEU A 19 11.82 11.59 15.61
N GLN A 20 12.72 10.75 16.11
CA GLN A 20 12.42 9.35 16.42
C GLN A 20 11.49 9.26 17.63
N THR A 21 11.76 10.02 18.69
CA THR A 21 10.86 10.10 19.86
C THR A 21 9.48 10.59 19.45
N GLU A 22 9.40 11.65 18.64
CA GLU A 22 8.12 12.18 18.18
C GLU A 22 7.35 11.17 17.32
N PHE A 23 8.03 10.46 16.42
CA PHE A 23 7.42 9.37 15.65
C PHE A 23 6.85 8.29 16.57
N ASP A 24 7.61 7.85 17.57
CA ASP A 24 7.17 6.82 18.52
C ASP A 24 5.98 7.30 19.37
N GLU A 25 5.94 8.59 19.74
CA GLU A 25 4.79 9.20 20.42
C GLU A 25 3.54 9.22 19.53
N ILE A 26 3.66 9.63 18.26
CA ILE A 26 2.54 9.58 17.30
C ILE A 26 2.00 8.15 17.21
N LEU A 27 2.90 7.16 17.11
CA LEU A 27 2.48 5.77 17.02
C LEU A 27 1.76 5.31 18.29
N ASN A 28 2.34 5.54 19.46
CA ASN A 28 1.81 5.03 20.73
C ASN A 28 0.53 5.73 21.18
N ASN A 29 0.42 7.04 20.93
CA ASN A 29 -0.66 7.85 21.48
C ASN A 29 -1.85 7.97 20.51
N LEU A 30 -1.61 7.78 19.20
CA LEU A 30 -2.63 8.02 18.17
C LEU A 30 -2.90 6.78 17.31
N VAL A 31 -1.86 6.26 16.66
CA VAL A 31 -2.03 5.20 15.65
C VAL A 31 -2.37 3.84 16.27
N PHE A 32 -1.65 3.43 17.30
CA PHE A 32 -1.86 2.13 17.95
C PHE A 32 -3.22 2.06 18.66
N PRO A 33 -3.66 3.08 19.44
CA PRO A 33 -4.99 3.09 20.01
C PRO A 33 -6.08 3.03 18.94
N PHE A 34 -5.96 3.80 17.86
CA PHE A 34 -6.92 3.78 16.76
C PHE A 34 -7.15 2.38 16.17
N PHE A 35 -6.07 1.65 15.83
CA PHE A 35 -6.21 0.30 15.29
C PHE A 35 -6.67 -0.72 16.34
N LYS A 36 -6.28 -0.54 17.62
CA LYS A 36 -6.75 -1.37 18.72
C LYS A 36 -8.25 -1.25 18.91
N GLU A 37 -8.80 -0.03 18.88
CA GLU A 37 -10.25 0.23 18.98
C GLU A 37 -11.02 -0.40 17.82
N LEU A 38 -10.44 -0.43 16.62
CA LEU A 38 -11.02 -1.12 15.47
C LEU A 38 -10.87 -2.65 15.52
N GLY A 39 -10.24 -3.21 16.55
CA GLY A 39 -10.11 -4.65 16.76
C GLY A 39 -8.92 -5.31 16.04
N PHE A 40 -7.94 -4.53 15.59
CA PHE A 40 -6.72 -5.08 14.98
C PHE A 40 -5.77 -5.66 16.03
N LYS A 41 -5.12 -6.77 15.68
CA LYS A 41 -3.98 -7.32 16.41
C LYS A 41 -2.69 -6.73 15.87
N LYS A 42 -1.83 -6.25 16.77
CA LYS A 42 -0.56 -5.59 16.43
C LYS A 42 0.61 -6.57 16.46
N ASN A 43 1.56 -6.39 15.52
CA ASN A 43 2.89 -6.99 15.55
C ASN A 43 3.93 -6.01 14.99
N GLY A 44 4.76 -5.43 15.86
CA GLY A 44 5.67 -4.33 15.49
C GLY A 44 4.87 -3.16 14.91
N ASN A 45 5.19 -2.78 13.67
CA ASN A 45 4.50 -1.73 12.91
C ASN A 45 3.34 -2.26 12.04
N GLY A 46 3.02 -3.55 12.13
CA GLY A 46 1.95 -4.20 11.39
C GLY A 46 0.69 -4.42 12.23
N PHE A 47 -0.46 -4.43 11.57
CA PHE A 47 -1.79 -4.64 12.15
C PHE A 47 -2.58 -5.59 11.27
N ASN A 48 -3.15 -6.64 11.86
CA ASN A 48 -4.04 -7.57 11.18
C ASN A 48 -5.41 -7.61 11.85
N LYS A 49 -6.48 -7.58 11.06
CA LYS A 49 -7.85 -7.84 11.52
C LYS A 49 -8.49 -8.86 10.60
N LYS A 50 -8.90 -9.99 11.19
CA LYS A 50 -9.66 -11.02 10.47
C LYS A 50 -11.12 -10.56 10.34
N THR A 51 -11.66 -10.67 9.14
CA THR A 51 -13.09 -10.56 8.84
C THR A 51 -13.65 -11.96 8.53
N VAL A 52 -14.85 -12.06 7.96
CA VAL A 52 -15.43 -13.36 7.59
C VAL A 52 -14.55 -14.08 6.56
N GLU A 53 -14.14 -13.36 5.50
CA GLU A 53 -13.40 -13.97 4.37
C GLU A 53 -11.97 -13.44 4.21
N LEU A 54 -11.62 -12.35 4.88
CA LEU A 54 -10.36 -11.64 4.64
C LEU A 54 -9.53 -11.47 5.91
N ILE A 55 -8.27 -11.11 5.70
CA ILE A 55 -7.44 -10.44 6.70
C ILE A 55 -7.13 -9.05 6.14
N GLN A 56 -7.59 -8.03 6.85
CA GLN A 56 -7.22 -6.64 6.61
C GLN A 56 -5.86 -6.38 7.25
N VAL A 57 -4.96 -5.78 6.49
CA VAL A 57 -3.55 -5.56 6.86
C VAL A 57 -3.25 -4.07 6.78
N VAL A 58 -2.60 -3.54 7.81
CA VAL A 58 -1.98 -2.22 7.78
C VAL A 58 -0.54 -2.34 8.24
N ASN A 59 0.40 -1.74 7.52
CA ASN A 59 1.81 -1.69 7.90
C ASN A 59 2.35 -0.26 7.82
N ILE A 60 2.96 0.20 8.90
CA ILE A 60 3.62 1.50 8.96
C ILE A 60 5.06 1.35 8.46
N GLN A 61 5.33 1.91 7.30
CA GLN A 61 6.64 1.83 6.65
C GLN A 61 7.41 3.12 6.84
N LYS A 62 8.61 3.05 7.42
CA LYS A 62 9.57 4.17 7.43
C LYS A 62 10.32 4.24 6.09
N SER A 63 10.66 5.46 5.68
CA SER A 63 11.57 5.66 4.54
C SER A 63 12.97 5.16 4.89
N LYS A 64 13.65 4.56 3.91
CA LYS A 64 15.06 4.16 4.04
C LYS A 64 16.02 5.35 4.00
N TRP A 65 15.53 6.53 3.62
CA TRP A 65 16.30 7.77 3.49
C TRP A 65 16.15 8.69 4.70
N ASN A 66 15.61 8.19 5.81
CA ASN A 66 15.48 8.95 7.04
C ASN A 66 16.85 9.26 7.65
N ASP A 67 16.98 10.47 8.20
CA ASP A 67 18.15 10.90 8.93
C ASP A 67 17.76 11.67 10.21
N LYS A 68 18.72 12.37 10.83
CA LYS A 68 18.49 13.13 12.07
C LYS A 68 17.62 14.38 11.86
N SER A 69 17.58 14.90 10.64
CA SER A 69 16.91 16.15 10.27
C SER A 69 15.53 15.93 9.65
N GLU A 70 15.28 14.74 9.10
CA GLU A 70 14.01 14.38 8.49
C GLU A 70 13.66 12.89 8.72
N LEU A 71 12.42 12.64 9.15
CA LEU A 71 11.84 11.31 9.29
C LEU A 71 10.52 11.24 8.52
N GLN A 72 10.48 10.35 7.54
CA GLN A 72 9.33 10.06 6.70
C GLN A 72 8.78 8.65 6.96
N PHE A 73 7.46 8.53 6.90
CA PHE A 73 6.76 7.26 6.96
C PHE A 73 5.43 7.28 6.19
N THR A 74 4.89 6.11 5.89
CA THR A 74 3.59 5.95 5.21
C THR A 74 2.83 4.74 5.74
N PHE A 75 1.55 4.63 5.37
CA PHE A 75 0.70 3.49 5.71
C PHE A 75 0.45 2.67 4.45
N ASN A 76 0.97 1.44 4.42
CA ASN A 76 0.58 0.45 3.44
C ASN A 76 -0.68 -0.27 3.94
N ILE A 77 -1.68 -0.40 3.07
CA ILE A 77 -2.94 -1.08 3.32
C ILE A 77 -3.00 -2.30 2.43
N GLY A 78 -3.53 -3.41 2.96
CA GLY A 78 -3.73 -4.63 2.19
C GLY A 78 -4.96 -5.41 2.60
N PHE A 79 -5.50 -6.16 1.63
CA PHE A 79 -6.56 -7.12 1.84
C PHE A 79 -6.09 -8.49 1.38
N PHE A 80 -6.08 -9.44 2.30
CA PHE A 80 -5.59 -10.79 2.10
C PHE A 80 -6.74 -11.79 2.14
N ASN A 81 -6.77 -12.68 1.17
CA ASN A 81 -7.63 -13.86 1.16
C ASN A 81 -6.75 -15.11 1.14
N ALA A 82 -6.98 -16.00 2.12
CA ALA A 82 -6.16 -17.20 2.34
C ALA A 82 -6.24 -18.22 1.19
N GLU A 83 -7.42 -18.35 0.58
CA GLU A 83 -7.66 -19.29 -0.50
C GLU A 83 -6.94 -18.83 -1.76
N ILE A 84 -7.11 -17.56 -2.16
CA ILE A 84 -6.38 -16.98 -3.30
C ILE A 84 -4.87 -17.05 -3.08
N TYR A 85 -4.38 -16.79 -1.86
CA TYR A 85 -2.95 -16.94 -1.58
C TYR A 85 -2.48 -18.38 -1.82
N SER A 86 -3.23 -19.37 -1.32
CA SER A 86 -2.85 -20.79 -1.45
C SER A 86 -2.89 -21.31 -2.89
N GLU A 87 -3.73 -20.72 -3.75
CA GLU A 87 -3.81 -21.05 -5.18
C GLU A 87 -2.54 -20.67 -5.95
N PHE A 88 -1.92 -19.54 -5.60
CA PHE A 88 -0.76 -19.01 -6.32
C PHE A 88 0.57 -19.30 -5.63
N TYR A 89 0.58 -19.40 -4.31
CA TYR A 89 1.78 -19.58 -3.52
C TYR A 89 1.77 -20.96 -2.89
N LYS A 90 2.78 -21.78 -3.20
CA LYS A 90 2.97 -23.13 -2.62
C LYS A 90 3.53 -23.09 -1.19
N ASN A 91 3.35 -21.97 -0.49
CA ASN A 91 3.90 -21.73 0.84
C ASN A 91 2.81 -21.78 1.89
N GLU A 92 3.18 -22.12 3.12
CA GLU A 92 2.28 -21.99 4.26
C GLU A 92 1.85 -20.54 4.44
N ILE A 93 0.57 -20.33 4.77
CA ILE A 93 0.05 -19.01 5.08
C ILE A 93 0.80 -18.44 6.29
N PRO A 94 1.39 -17.23 6.19
CA PRO A 94 2.10 -16.63 7.31
C PRO A 94 1.19 -16.46 8.54
N LYS A 95 1.75 -16.71 9.74
CA LYS A 95 1.02 -16.47 11.01
C LYS A 95 0.60 -15.01 11.18
N PHE A 96 1.40 -14.09 10.65
CA PHE A 96 1.09 -12.67 10.60
C PHE A 96 1.33 -12.16 9.18
N ILE A 97 0.23 -11.93 8.46
CA ILE A 97 0.21 -11.43 7.09
C ILE A 97 0.88 -10.05 7.00
N ARG A 98 1.70 -9.86 5.98
CA ARG A 98 2.29 -8.56 5.59
C ARG A 98 1.61 -8.04 4.34
N GLU A 99 1.77 -6.75 4.08
CA GLU A 99 1.08 -6.11 2.95
C GLU A 99 1.47 -6.69 1.59
N TYR A 100 2.68 -7.27 1.47
CA TYR A 100 3.15 -7.89 0.24
C TYR A 100 2.58 -9.30 0.01
N ASP A 101 1.95 -9.90 1.03
CA ASP A 101 1.22 -11.16 0.88
C ASP A 101 -0.21 -10.92 0.35
N CYS A 102 -0.69 -9.68 0.39
CA CYS A 102 -2.07 -9.32 0.08
C CYS A 102 -2.36 -9.31 -1.43
N GLN A 103 -3.58 -9.71 -1.80
CA GLN A 103 -4.07 -9.66 -3.18
C GLN A 103 -4.29 -8.22 -3.64
N ILE A 104 -4.81 -7.37 -2.75
CA ILE A 104 -4.93 -5.93 -2.95
C ILE A 104 -3.96 -5.24 -2.01
N ARG A 105 -3.17 -4.31 -2.53
CA ARG A 105 -2.25 -3.49 -1.75
C ARG A 105 -2.13 -2.09 -2.33
N PHE A 106 -2.26 -1.07 -1.49
CA PHE A 106 -2.04 0.33 -1.85
C PHE A 106 -1.51 1.12 -0.65
N ARG A 107 -1.03 2.34 -0.88
CA ARG A 107 -0.68 3.29 0.19
C ARG A 107 -1.85 4.20 0.49
N LEU A 108 -2.07 4.50 1.77
CA LEU A 108 -3.10 5.44 2.19
C LEU A 108 -2.97 6.80 1.48
N GLY A 109 -1.73 7.23 1.22
CA GLY A 109 -1.42 8.41 0.43
C GLY A 109 -2.14 8.47 -0.93
N GLN A 110 -2.22 7.34 -1.64
CA GLN A 110 -2.88 7.27 -2.94
C GLN A 110 -4.38 7.52 -2.81
N ILE A 111 -4.98 7.23 -1.66
CA ILE A 111 -6.40 7.49 -1.40
C ILE A 111 -6.63 8.95 -0.99
N VAL A 112 -5.83 9.44 -0.04
CA VAL A 112 -6.08 10.74 0.59
C VAL A 112 -5.50 11.93 -0.17
N GLN A 113 -4.47 11.69 -0.99
CA GLN A 113 -3.74 12.72 -1.75
C GLN A 113 -3.74 12.45 -3.26
N GLY A 114 -4.30 11.31 -3.71
CA GLY A 114 -4.30 10.91 -5.12
C GLY A 114 -2.93 10.55 -5.68
N LYS A 115 -1.89 10.50 -4.84
CA LYS A 115 -0.48 10.26 -5.22
C LYS A 115 0.28 9.57 -4.10
N ASP A 116 1.51 9.14 -4.37
CA ASP A 116 2.39 8.65 -3.30
C ASP A 116 2.65 9.76 -2.28
N TYR A 117 2.39 9.48 -1.01
CA TYR A 117 2.48 10.46 0.07
C TYR A 117 3.11 9.85 1.31
N TRP A 118 4.10 10.58 1.83
CA TRP A 118 4.88 10.24 3.00
C TRP A 118 4.74 11.35 4.04
N TYR A 119 4.20 11.00 5.19
CA TYR A 119 4.12 11.87 6.35
C TYR A 119 5.53 12.21 6.80
N THR A 120 5.80 13.50 7.02
CA THR A 120 7.14 14.00 7.27
C THR A 120 7.22 14.70 8.61
N LEU A 121 8.18 14.29 9.44
CA LEU A 121 8.65 15.02 10.61
C LEU A 121 9.99 15.66 10.26
N ASN A 122 10.08 16.98 10.41
CA ASN A 122 11.32 17.74 10.30
C ASN A 122 11.16 19.08 11.04
N LYS A 123 12.20 19.93 11.02
CA LYS A 123 12.19 21.23 11.70
C LYS A 123 11.08 22.21 11.27
N LYS A 124 10.41 21.96 10.13
CA LYS A 124 9.34 22.83 9.59
C LYS A 124 7.95 22.35 9.96
N ILE A 125 7.80 21.09 10.38
CA ILE A 125 6.50 20.46 10.65
C ILE A 125 6.40 20.21 12.16
N GLU A 126 5.44 20.88 12.79
CA GLU A 126 5.10 20.64 14.20
C GLU A 126 4.38 19.30 14.35
N LYS A 127 4.78 18.52 15.37
CA LYS A 127 4.24 17.17 15.61
C LYS A 127 2.71 17.16 15.66
N VAL A 128 2.12 18.12 16.37
CA VAL A 128 0.65 18.22 16.56
C VAL A 128 -0.10 18.40 15.23
N ASN A 129 0.47 19.13 14.27
CA ASN A 129 -0.16 19.33 12.97
C ASN A 129 -0.18 18.01 12.19
N LEU A 130 0.91 17.23 12.29
CA LEU A 130 1.00 15.91 11.67
C LEU A 130 0.04 14.91 12.33
N GLU A 131 -0.10 14.94 13.66
CA GLU A 131 -1.05 14.11 14.41
C GLU A 131 -2.50 14.37 13.95
N ILE A 132 -2.89 15.64 13.80
CA ILE A 132 -4.22 16.03 13.31
C ILE A 132 -4.44 15.51 11.88
N GLU A 133 -3.46 15.69 11.00
CA GLU A 133 -3.53 15.21 9.62
C GLU A 133 -3.70 13.69 9.57
N ILE A 134 -2.85 12.94 10.29
CA ILE A 134 -2.91 11.49 10.36
C ILE A 134 -4.26 11.04 10.89
N TYR A 135 -4.74 11.61 12.00
CA TYR A 135 -6.03 11.25 12.57
C TYR A 135 -7.17 11.47 11.58
N ASN A 136 -7.18 12.59 10.87
CA ASN A 136 -8.20 12.87 9.87
C ASN A 136 -8.16 11.85 8.71
N HIS A 137 -6.98 11.53 8.18
CA HIS A 137 -6.85 10.52 7.13
C HIS A 137 -7.24 9.12 7.62
N LEU A 138 -6.87 8.74 8.84
CA LEU A 138 -7.24 7.45 9.43
C LEU A 138 -8.75 7.36 9.66
N LYS A 139 -9.34 8.38 10.31
CA LYS A 139 -10.75 8.39 10.72
C LYS A 139 -11.70 8.57 9.54
N ASN A 140 -11.43 9.51 8.65
CA ASN A 140 -12.37 9.91 7.61
C ASN A 140 -12.21 9.11 6.31
N ASN A 141 -11.05 8.49 6.09
CA ASN A 141 -10.79 7.74 4.86
C ASN A 141 -10.52 6.26 5.14
N LEU A 142 -9.49 5.95 5.93
CA LEU A 142 -9.09 4.55 6.12
C LEU A 142 -10.16 3.75 6.85
N LYS A 143 -10.77 4.30 7.91
CA LYS A 143 -11.82 3.62 8.67
C LYS A 143 -12.98 3.18 7.76
N ALA A 144 -13.49 4.09 6.94
CA ALA A 144 -14.58 3.79 6.02
C ALA A 144 -14.21 2.69 5.01
N ILE A 145 -12.98 2.70 4.51
CA ILE A 145 -12.47 1.64 3.62
C ILE A 145 -12.39 0.30 4.35
N LEU A 146 -11.88 0.26 5.57
CA LEU A 146 -11.79 -0.98 6.35
C LEU A 146 -13.18 -1.50 6.75
N GLU A 147 -14.12 -0.64 7.12
CA GLU A 147 -15.45 -1.08 7.52
C GLU A 147 -16.31 -1.55 6.33
N LYS A 148 -16.15 -0.93 5.16
CA LYS A 148 -16.87 -1.31 3.94
C LYS A 148 -16.37 -2.62 3.33
N ASN A 149 -15.07 -2.91 3.44
CA ASN A 149 -14.41 -3.96 2.66
C ASN A 149 -14.03 -5.16 3.52
N THR A 150 -14.98 -6.07 3.73
CA THR A 150 -14.88 -7.20 4.66
C THR A 150 -14.91 -8.58 4.01
N ASP A 151 -15.15 -8.64 2.70
CA ASP A 151 -15.39 -9.85 1.92
C ASP A 151 -14.96 -9.63 0.46
N LEU A 152 -14.96 -10.68 -0.35
CA LEU A 152 -14.51 -10.57 -1.75
C LEU A 152 -15.42 -9.68 -2.60
N ASP A 153 -16.73 -9.67 -2.34
CA ASP A 153 -17.70 -8.85 -3.07
C ASP A 153 -17.43 -7.36 -2.88
N SER A 154 -17.20 -6.93 -1.64
CA SER A 154 -16.83 -5.55 -1.35
C SER A 154 -15.46 -5.18 -1.93
N LEU A 155 -14.48 -6.11 -1.98
CA LEU A 155 -13.21 -5.87 -2.66
C LEU A 155 -13.36 -5.69 -4.17
N LYS A 156 -14.24 -6.46 -4.82
CA LYS A 156 -14.62 -6.21 -6.21
C LYS A 156 -15.11 -4.77 -6.37
N GLU A 157 -16.08 -4.33 -5.54
CA GLU A 157 -16.59 -2.96 -5.60
C GLU A 157 -15.49 -1.91 -5.37
N LEU A 158 -14.54 -2.17 -4.47
CA LEU A 158 -13.40 -1.29 -4.24
C LEU A 158 -12.50 -1.17 -5.47
N ILE A 159 -12.19 -2.29 -6.12
CA ILE A 159 -11.41 -2.31 -7.38
C ILE A 159 -12.14 -1.51 -8.45
N LEU A 160 -13.45 -1.71 -8.60
CA LEU A 160 -14.23 -1.05 -9.66
C LEU A 160 -14.44 0.45 -9.42
N SER A 161 -14.56 0.85 -8.16
CA SER A 161 -14.86 2.25 -7.81
C SER A 161 -13.63 3.12 -7.59
N ASN A 162 -12.44 2.54 -7.39
CA ASN A 162 -11.24 3.30 -7.07
C ASN A 162 -10.08 2.99 -8.02
N LYS A 163 -9.77 3.95 -8.90
CA LYS A 163 -8.69 3.83 -9.89
C LYS A 163 -7.31 3.54 -9.27
N ASN A 164 -6.99 4.13 -8.12
CA ASN A 164 -5.69 3.90 -7.49
C ASN A 164 -5.58 2.47 -6.96
N VAL A 165 -6.66 1.92 -6.40
CA VAL A 165 -6.72 0.52 -5.99
C VAL A 165 -6.67 -0.40 -7.21
N GLU A 166 -7.48 -0.12 -8.23
CA GLU A 166 -7.52 -0.88 -9.49
C GLU A 166 -6.13 -1.01 -10.12
N SER A 167 -5.43 0.12 -10.27
CA SER A 167 -4.14 0.17 -10.92
C SER A 167 -3.02 -0.44 -10.07
N SER A 168 -3.18 -0.47 -8.74
CA SER A 168 -2.25 -1.15 -7.83
C SER A 168 -2.49 -2.66 -7.70
N THR A 169 -3.66 -3.14 -8.14
CA THR A 169 -4.03 -4.55 -8.04
C THR A 169 -3.65 -5.27 -9.34
N SER A 170 -2.86 -6.34 -9.23
CA SER A 170 -2.42 -7.11 -10.41
C SER A 170 -3.61 -7.68 -11.18
N SER A 171 -3.49 -7.82 -12.51
CA SER A 171 -4.51 -8.45 -13.34
C SER A 171 -4.88 -9.83 -12.81
N LEU A 172 -3.90 -10.62 -12.36
CA LEU A 172 -4.12 -11.96 -11.82
C LEU A 172 -5.04 -11.96 -10.60
N HIS A 173 -4.79 -11.07 -9.63
CA HIS A 173 -5.65 -10.95 -8.45
C HIS A 173 -7.04 -10.40 -8.82
N LYS A 174 -7.13 -9.43 -9.73
CA LYS A 174 -8.42 -8.90 -10.23
C LYS A 174 -9.27 -10.01 -10.87
N ILE A 175 -8.70 -10.79 -11.79
CA ILE A 175 -9.37 -11.92 -12.45
C ILE A 175 -9.88 -12.92 -11.40
N THR A 176 -9.01 -13.31 -10.46
CA THR A 176 -9.34 -14.33 -9.45
C THR A 176 -10.45 -13.85 -8.52
N ILE A 177 -10.38 -12.60 -8.04
CA ILE A 177 -11.44 -12.01 -7.20
C ILE A 177 -12.76 -11.99 -7.98
N PHE A 178 -12.77 -11.50 -9.22
CA PHE A 178 -13.98 -11.43 -10.04
C PHE A 178 -14.60 -12.82 -10.31
N LEU A 179 -13.78 -13.83 -10.59
CA LEU A 179 -14.26 -15.21 -10.74
C LEU A 179 -14.91 -15.73 -9.45
N LYS A 180 -14.26 -15.53 -8.30
CA LYS A 180 -14.74 -16.03 -7.00
C LYS A 180 -16.07 -15.39 -6.57
N VAL A 181 -16.34 -14.15 -6.99
CA VAL A 181 -17.60 -13.45 -6.70
C VAL A 181 -18.62 -13.53 -7.84
N GLY A 182 -18.35 -14.33 -8.87
CA GLY A 182 -19.29 -14.60 -9.97
C GLY A 182 -19.35 -13.54 -11.08
N GLU A 183 -18.47 -12.55 -11.09
CA GLU A 183 -18.33 -11.53 -12.16
C GLU A 183 -17.64 -12.09 -13.40
N THR A 184 -18.23 -13.14 -13.95
CA THR A 184 -17.61 -14.02 -14.95
C THR A 184 -17.32 -13.29 -16.26
N GLU A 185 -18.20 -12.39 -16.70
CA GLU A 185 -18.01 -11.62 -17.94
C GLU A 185 -16.76 -10.74 -17.86
N LYS A 186 -16.64 -9.95 -16.79
CA LYS A 186 -15.53 -9.05 -16.57
C LYS A 186 -14.21 -9.79 -16.33
N ALA A 187 -14.27 -10.89 -15.58
CA ALA A 187 -13.13 -11.78 -15.41
C ALA A 187 -12.65 -12.36 -16.76
N THR A 188 -13.59 -12.78 -17.61
CA THR A 188 -13.31 -13.35 -18.94
C THR A 188 -12.65 -12.32 -19.85
N GLU A 189 -13.19 -11.11 -19.91
CA GLU A 189 -12.62 -10.00 -20.70
C GLU A 189 -11.18 -9.71 -20.25
N LEU A 190 -10.97 -9.54 -18.94
CA LEU A 190 -9.67 -9.23 -18.38
C LEU A 190 -8.67 -10.38 -18.61
N LEU A 191 -9.10 -11.63 -18.44
CA LEU A 191 -8.27 -12.81 -18.66
C LEU A 191 -7.83 -12.96 -20.12
N LYS A 192 -8.74 -12.75 -21.09
CA LYS A 192 -8.40 -12.78 -22.51
C LYS A 192 -7.44 -11.66 -22.89
N MET A 193 -7.71 -10.44 -22.41
CA MET A 193 -6.83 -9.29 -22.65
C MET A 193 -5.43 -9.56 -22.10
N GLU A 194 -5.32 -10.04 -20.86
CA GLU A 194 -4.04 -10.34 -20.21
C GLU A 194 -3.29 -11.47 -20.92
N TYR A 195 -4.01 -12.51 -21.36
CA TYR A 195 -3.44 -13.61 -22.14
C TYR A 195 -2.84 -13.10 -23.46
N LEU A 196 -3.58 -12.31 -24.25
CA LEU A 196 -3.08 -11.77 -25.52
C LEU A 196 -1.88 -10.84 -25.33
N LYS A 197 -1.89 -10.02 -24.27
CA LYS A 197 -0.73 -9.18 -23.89
C LYS A 197 0.49 -10.03 -23.53
N SER A 198 0.29 -11.12 -22.78
CA SER A 198 1.39 -12.00 -22.36
C SER A 198 2.04 -12.77 -23.52
N LEU A 199 1.31 -13.02 -24.60
CA LEU A 199 1.84 -13.63 -25.83
C LEU A 199 2.71 -12.66 -26.64
N ASN A 200 2.48 -11.36 -26.52
CA ASN A 200 3.16 -10.31 -27.29
C ASN A 200 3.65 -9.19 -26.34
N PRO A 201 4.62 -9.47 -25.46
CA PRO A 201 5.08 -8.49 -24.49
C PRO A 201 5.75 -7.31 -25.19
N GLU A 202 5.40 -6.09 -24.78
CA GLU A 202 6.01 -4.87 -25.32
C GLU A 202 7.44 -4.70 -24.81
N ASP A 203 8.36 -4.28 -25.69
CA ASP A 203 9.73 -3.97 -25.32
C ASP A 203 9.77 -2.82 -24.30
N TYR A 204 10.64 -2.95 -23.31
CA TYR A 204 10.80 -1.93 -22.29
C TYR A 204 11.67 -0.78 -22.82
N VAL A 205 11.05 0.39 -23.00
CA VAL A 205 11.71 1.59 -23.53
C VAL A 205 11.88 2.63 -22.41
N VAL A 206 13.13 2.99 -22.12
CA VAL A 206 13.49 4.07 -21.18
C VAL A 206 14.09 5.23 -21.94
N LYS A 207 13.51 6.41 -21.77
CA LYS A 207 14.13 7.67 -22.20
C LYS A 207 14.92 8.26 -21.04
N ILE A 208 16.23 8.38 -21.23
CA ILE A 208 17.15 8.98 -20.28
C ILE A 208 17.50 10.36 -20.79
N ILE A 209 17.14 11.39 -20.02
CA ILE A 209 17.55 12.77 -20.29
C ILE A 209 18.80 13.04 -19.45
N ASN A 210 19.93 13.26 -20.11
CA ASN A 210 21.18 13.58 -19.45
C ASN A 210 21.18 15.03 -18.92
N PRO A 211 22.01 15.37 -17.92
CA PRO A 211 22.11 16.74 -17.38
C PRO A 211 22.46 17.82 -18.42
N ASN A 212 23.09 17.43 -19.53
CA ASN A 212 23.42 18.32 -20.65
C ASN A 212 22.26 18.47 -21.67
N GLY A 213 21.08 17.94 -21.37
CA GLY A 213 19.88 18.00 -22.23
C GLY A 213 19.84 16.96 -23.36
N THR A 214 20.82 16.07 -23.47
CA THR A 214 20.79 15.00 -24.49
C THR A 214 19.86 13.86 -24.09
N GLU A 215 19.06 13.36 -25.02
CA GLU A 215 18.17 12.23 -24.82
C GLU A 215 18.81 10.93 -25.34
N ILE A 216 18.82 9.90 -24.51
CA ILE A 216 19.20 8.53 -24.88
C ILE A 216 17.98 7.64 -24.70
N THR A 217 17.56 6.98 -25.76
CA THR A 217 16.54 5.91 -25.67
C THR A 217 17.25 4.58 -25.50
N LYS A 218 16.95 3.85 -24.42
CA LYS A 218 17.36 2.47 -24.22
C LYS A 218 16.14 1.56 -24.37
N THR A 219 16.24 0.58 -25.24
CA THR A 219 15.21 -0.45 -25.44
C THR A 219 15.74 -1.79 -24.96
N THR A 220 15.01 -2.44 -24.07
CA THR A 220 15.26 -3.82 -23.63
C THR A 220 14.18 -4.70 -24.25
N LYS A 221 14.59 -5.75 -24.97
CA LYS A 221 13.63 -6.68 -25.55
C LYS A 221 12.91 -7.44 -24.45
N SER A 222 11.59 -7.52 -24.55
CA SER A 222 10.80 -8.30 -23.61
C SER A 222 10.65 -9.73 -24.09
N GLU A 223 10.79 -10.68 -23.17
CA GLU A 223 10.62 -12.11 -23.45
C GLU A 223 9.25 -12.59 -22.97
N VAL A 224 8.72 -13.59 -23.65
CA VAL A 224 7.47 -14.24 -23.27
C VAL A 224 7.64 -14.98 -21.95
N ASN A 225 6.86 -14.60 -20.94
CA ASN A 225 6.82 -15.31 -19.66
C ASN A 225 5.89 -16.53 -19.77
N THR A 226 6.47 -17.69 -20.08
CA THR A 226 5.75 -18.95 -20.28
C THR A 226 5.06 -19.45 -19.00
N GLU A 227 5.66 -19.23 -17.84
CA GLU A 227 5.06 -19.58 -16.54
C GLU A 227 3.79 -18.78 -16.29
N TYR A 228 3.83 -17.47 -16.55
CA TYR A 228 2.66 -16.60 -16.40
C TYR A 228 1.54 -16.99 -17.37
N ILE A 229 1.87 -17.30 -18.63
CA ILE A 229 0.91 -17.81 -19.61
C ILE A 229 0.24 -19.09 -19.11
N GLU A 230 1.00 -20.02 -18.52
CA GLU A 230 0.43 -21.27 -18.04
C GLU A 230 -0.49 -21.05 -16.83
N ILE A 231 -0.19 -20.07 -15.97
CA ILE A 231 -1.10 -19.64 -14.90
C ILE A 231 -2.44 -19.15 -15.49
N LEU A 232 -2.41 -18.27 -16.51
CA LEU A 232 -3.62 -17.78 -17.15
C LEU A 232 -4.42 -18.90 -17.83
N LYS A 233 -3.74 -19.84 -18.50
CA LYS A 233 -4.38 -21.03 -19.07
C LYS A 233 -5.01 -21.92 -18.01
N ASN A 234 -4.34 -22.11 -16.87
CA ASN A 234 -4.88 -22.88 -15.76
C ASN A 234 -6.16 -22.23 -15.21
N ILE A 235 -6.17 -20.91 -15.01
CA ILE A 235 -7.38 -20.19 -14.59
C ILE A 235 -8.50 -20.41 -15.62
N ALA A 236 -8.20 -20.24 -16.91
CA ALA A 236 -9.18 -20.42 -17.97
C ALA A 236 -9.80 -21.82 -17.98
N ARG A 237 -8.97 -22.88 -17.85
CA ARG A 237 -9.44 -24.27 -17.79
C ARG A 237 -10.35 -24.52 -16.58
N HIS A 238 -9.97 -24.07 -15.38
CA HIS A 238 -10.78 -24.28 -14.18
C HIS A 238 -12.09 -23.50 -14.20
N SER A 239 -12.13 -22.38 -14.94
CA SER A 239 -13.32 -21.54 -15.07
C SER A 239 -14.14 -21.78 -16.35
N ASN A 240 -13.81 -22.81 -17.14
CA ASN A 240 -14.45 -23.11 -18.43
C ASN A 240 -14.45 -21.91 -19.40
N ILE A 241 -13.37 -21.12 -19.42
CA ILE A 241 -13.19 -19.99 -20.32
C ILE A 241 -12.31 -20.40 -21.49
N THR A 242 -12.76 -20.12 -22.72
CA THR A 242 -11.94 -20.31 -23.92
C THR A 242 -11.03 -19.10 -24.14
N LEU A 243 -9.72 -19.34 -24.15
CA LEU A 243 -8.70 -18.38 -24.60
C LEU A 243 -8.52 -18.55 -26.10
N ASN A 244 -8.99 -17.60 -26.88
CA ASN A 244 -8.89 -17.56 -28.33
C ASN A 244 -8.21 -16.27 -28.79
#